data_AF-A0A6N6Q6F1-F1
#
_entry.id   AF-A0A6N6Q6F1-F1
#
_cell.length_a   1.000
_cell.length_b   1.000
_cell.length_c   1.000
_cell.angle_alpha   90.00
_cell.angle_beta   90.00
_cell.angle_gamma   90.00
#
_symmetry.space_group_name_H-M   'P 1'
#
loop_
_entity.id
_entity.type
_entity.pdbx_description
1 polymer ?
#
loop_
_entity_poly.entity_id
_entity_poly.type
_entity_poly.pdbx_seq_one_letter_code
_entity_poly.pdbx_strand_id
1 'polypeptide(L)'
;MSGPFHQVHQPRETARNHAAALFCYQGTKWISSCAAAPGGLDTLVFAGGIGESAPLVCARVCEGPGFLGIELHESRNAETAAVIYSDGSRATVRVIRTDEELMIARSVLRTILRSPPPPPMTPGK
;
A
#
# COMPACT_ATOMS: atom_id res chain seq x y z
N MET A 1 38.80 34.24 -10.88
CA MET A 1 38.74 32.85 -10.36
C MET A 1 37.54 32.77 -9.42
N SER A 2 36.36 32.47 -9.96
CA SER A 2 35.11 32.35 -9.19
C SER A 2 34.90 30.88 -8.83
N GLY A 3 35.18 30.50 -7.59
CA GLY A 3 34.87 29.16 -7.07
C GLY A 3 33.39 29.04 -6.69
N PRO A 4 32.69 27.94 -7.03
CA PRO A 4 31.25 27.85 -6.81
C PRO A 4 30.96 27.48 -5.34
N PHE A 5 30.63 28.49 -4.55
CA PHE A 5 29.98 28.34 -3.24
C PHE A 5 28.46 28.31 -3.44
N HIS A 6 27.91 27.27 -4.09
CA HIS A 6 26.49 26.96 -3.92
C HIS A 6 26.15 25.52 -4.34
N GLN A 7 26.33 24.58 -3.42
CA GLN A 7 25.54 23.36 -3.42
C GLN A 7 25.02 23.13 -2.00
N VAL A 8 24.11 24.00 -1.59
CA VAL A 8 23.31 23.79 -0.38
C VAL A 8 22.24 22.77 -0.74
N HIS A 9 22.57 21.47 -0.70
CA HIS A 9 21.54 20.45 -0.59
C HIS A 9 20.84 20.66 0.75
N GLN A 10 19.57 21.07 0.72
CA GLN A 10 18.81 21.28 1.95
C GLN A 10 18.71 19.95 2.72
N PRO A 11 19.20 19.84 3.97
CA PRO A 11 19.26 18.59 4.71
C PRO A 11 17.91 17.87 4.84
N ARG A 12 16.80 18.64 4.85
CA ARG A 12 15.42 18.13 4.91
C ARG A 12 14.99 17.41 3.63
N GLU A 13 15.45 17.86 2.47
CA GLU A 13 15.10 17.26 1.18
C GLU A 13 15.80 15.91 1.00
N THR A 14 17.09 15.84 1.34
CA THR A 14 17.86 14.58 1.33
C THR A 14 17.28 13.56 2.30
N ALA A 15 16.94 13.97 3.53
CA ALA A 15 16.33 13.08 4.52
C ALA A 15 14.94 12.56 4.08
N ARG A 16 14.10 13.42 3.46
CA ARG A 16 12.80 13.02 2.92
C ARG A 16 12.95 11.99 1.79
N ASN A 17 13.90 12.21 0.88
CA ASN A 17 14.17 11.29 -0.22
C ASN A 17 14.67 9.93 0.29
N HIS A 18 15.53 9.93 1.32
CA HIS A 18 15.97 8.69 1.98
C HIS A 18 14.83 7.95 2.68
N ALA A 19 13.94 8.65 3.38
CA ALA A 19 12.80 8.03 4.05
C ALA A 19 11.85 7.35 3.04
N ALA A 20 11.54 8.02 1.92
CA ALA A 20 10.73 7.45 0.85
C ALA A 20 11.41 6.24 0.18
N ALA A 21 12.72 6.31 -0.05
CA ALA A 21 13.49 5.21 -0.61
C ALA A 21 13.49 3.99 0.34
N LEU A 22 13.73 4.22 1.64
CA LEU A 22 13.69 3.17 2.65
C LEU A 22 12.29 2.54 2.76
N PHE A 23 11.23 3.35 2.70
CA PHE A 23 9.85 2.86 2.68
C PHE A 23 9.60 1.91 1.51
N CYS A 24 9.97 2.32 0.29
CA CYS A 24 9.77 1.50 -0.91
C CYS A 24 10.62 0.22 -0.87
N TYR A 25 11.87 0.32 -0.38
CA TYR A 25 12.74 -0.83 -0.17
C TYR A 25 12.13 -1.84 0.81
N GLN A 26 11.61 -1.36 1.95
CA GLN A 26 10.95 -2.22 2.92
C GLN A 26 9.70 -2.89 2.31
N GLY A 27 8.86 -2.14 1.60
CA GLY A 27 7.69 -2.69 0.90
C GLY A 27 8.07 -3.80 -0.08
N THR A 28 9.07 -3.55 -0.92
CA THR A 28 9.64 -4.53 -1.86
C THR A 28 10.12 -5.80 -1.14
N LYS A 29 10.85 -5.63 -0.04
CA LYS A 29 11.38 -6.73 0.77
C LYS A 29 10.26 -7.60 1.34
N TRP A 30 9.22 -6.98 1.90
CA TRP A 30 8.07 -7.70 2.44
C TRP A 30 7.33 -8.50 1.37
N ILE A 31 7.01 -7.88 0.24
CA ILE A 31 6.34 -8.56 -0.88
C ILE A 31 7.17 -9.75 -1.37
N SER A 32 8.47 -9.53 -1.60
CA SER A 32 9.39 -10.57 -2.05
C SER A 32 9.44 -11.74 -1.06
N SER A 33 9.52 -11.45 0.25
CA SER A 33 9.57 -12.47 1.29
C SER A 33 8.26 -13.26 1.40
N CYS A 34 7.11 -12.61 1.28
CA CYS A 34 5.80 -13.27 1.32
C CYS A 34 5.59 -14.16 0.10
N ALA A 35 6.07 -13.76 -1.07
CA ALA A 35 5.95 -14.52 -2.31
C ALA A 35 6.97 -15.67 -2.43
N ALA A 36 8.09 -15.62 -1.68
CA ALA A 36 9.14 -16.61 -1.77
C ALA A 36 8.67 -18.02 -1.36
N ALA A 37 7.95 -18.15 -0.25
CA ALA A 37 7.48 -19.44 0.25
C ALA A 37 6.52 -20.18 -0.71
N PRO A 38 5.50 -19.52 -1.30
CA PRO A 38 4.67 -20.14 -2.33
C PRO A 38 5.32 -20.23 -3.72
N GLY A 39 6.49 -19.63 -3.93
CA GLY A 39 7.20 -19.63 -5.22
C GLY A 39 6.72 -18.56 -6.22
N GLY A 40 5.97 -17.56 -5.75
CA GLY A 40 5.43 -16.48 -6.58
C GLY A 40 4.19 -15.85 -5.96
N LEU A 41 3.48 -15.04 -6.75
CA LEU A 41 2.15 -14.53 -6.42
C LEU A 41 1.33 -14.38 -7.71
N ASP A 42 0.01 -14.57 -7.61
CA ASP A 42 -0.93 -14.33 -8.72
C ASP A 42 -1.43 -12.87 -8.74
N THR A 43 -1.55 -12.25 -7.56
CA THR A 43 -2.15 -10.92 -7.39
C THR A 43 -1.48 -10.14 -6.26
N LEU A 44 -1.06 -8.92 -6.55
CA LEU A 44 -0.66 -7.91 -5.57
C LEU A 44 -1.76 -6.85 -5.45
N VAL A 45 -2.23 -6.58 -4.24
CA VAL A 45 -3.24 -5.55 -3.98
C VAL A 45 -2.65 -4.43 -3.13
N PHE A 46 -2.71 -3.21 -3.64
CA PHE A 46 -2.49 -2.00 -2.87
C PHE A 46 -3.83 -1.52 -2.30
N ALA A 47 -3.85 -1.28 -0.99
CA ALA A 47 -4.99 -0.78 -0.24
C ALA A 47 -4.49 0.08 0.93
N GLY A 48 -5.38 0.92 1.46
CA GLY A 48 -5.13 1.90 2.52
C GLY A 48 -4.24 3.06 2.07
N GLY A 49 -4.53 4.26 2.57
CA GLY A 49 -3.67 5.46 2.53
C GLY A 49 -2.70 5.56 1.33
N ILE A 50 -1.41 5.26 1.60
CA ILE A 50 -0.31 5.37 0.64
C ILE A 50 -0.48 4.41 -0.55
N GLY A 51 -0.92 3.17 -0.31
CA GLY A 51 -1.13 2.19 -1.37
C GLY A 51 -2.20 2.62 -2.38
N GLU A 52 -3.21 3.37 -1.94
CA GLU A 52 -4.29 3.83 -2.81
C GLU A 52 -3.98 5.13 -3.54
N SER A 53 -3.12 5.97 -2.96
CA SER A 53 -3.01 7.39 -3.36
C SER A 53 -1.61 7.79 -3.85
N ALA A 54 -0.62 6.88 -3.82
CA ALA A 54 0.75 7.18 -4.21
C ALA A 54 1.24 6.30 -5.38
N PRO A 55 0.93 6.66 -6.63
CA PRO A 55 1.41 5.96 -7.84
C PRO A 55 2.92 5.73 -7.86
N LEU A 56 3.70 6.72 -7.41
CA LEU A 56 5.17 6.63 -7.39
C LEU A 56 5.67 5.57 -6.40
N VAL A 57 4.95 5.37 -5.29
CA VAL A 57 5.28 4.33 -4.32
C VAL A 57 4.95 2.97 -4.92
N CYS A 58 3.78 2.81 -5.54
CA CYS A 58 3.38 1.57 -6.20
C CYS A 58 4.42 1.16 -7.28
N ALA A 59 4.85 2.12 -8.11
CA ALA A 59 5.89 1.91 -9.10
C ALA A 59 7.21 1.42 -8.48
N ARG A 60 7.77 2.18 -7.53
CA ARG A 60 9.06 1.83 -6.89
C ARG A 60 9.04 0.50 -6.15
N VAL A 61 7.91 0.16 -5.52
CA VAL A 61 7.76 -1.12 -4.84
C VAL A 61 7.69 -2.29 -5.84
N CYS A 62 7.15 -2.06 -7.03
CA CYS A 62 7.04 -3.06 -8.09
C CYS A 62 8.30 -3.18 -8.98
N GLU A 63 9.23 -2.23 -8.93
CA GLU A 63 10.49 -2.27 -9.72
C GLU A 63 11.46 -3.36 -9.24
N GLY A 64 11.52 -3.63 -7.93
CA GLY A 64 12.53 -4.52 -7.36
C GLY A 64 12.35 -6.04 -7.60
N PRO A 65 11.13 -6.61 -7.51
CA PRO A 65 10.96 -8.06 -7.53
C PRO A 65 10.68 -8.58 -8.95
N GLY A 66 11.61 -8.38 -9.89
CA GLY A 66 11.45 -8.81 -11.30
C GLY A 66 11.15 -10.31 -11.48
N PHE A 67 11.59 -11.17 -10.54
CA PHE A 67 11.29 -12.60 -10.56
C PHE A 67 9.80 -12.92 -10.37
N LEU A 68 9.02 -12.01 -9.76
CA LEU A 68 7.57 -12.14 -9.60
C LEU A 68 6.81 -11.82 -10.90
N GLY A 69 7.48 -11.28 -11.93
CA GLY A 69 6.84 -10.95 -13.20
C GLY A 69 5.76 -9.89 -13.07
N ILE A 70 5.96 -8.92 -12.16
CA ILE A 70 5.08 -7.77 -11.99
C ILE A 70 5.52 -6.70 -12.99
N GLU A 71 4.57 -6.26 -13.82
CA GLU A 71 4.76 -5.14 -14.73
C GLU A 71 3.55 -4.20 -14.61
N LEU A 72 3.81 -2.90 -14.44
CA LEU A 72 2.76 -1.90 -14.30
C LEU A 72 2.47 -1.21 -15.63
N HIS A 73 1.20 -0.89 -15.87
CA HIS A 73 0.78 0.03 -16.91
C HIS A 73 0.90 1.46 -16.38
N GLU A 74 1.83 2.23 -16.93
CA GLU A 74 2.22 3.56 -16.41
C GLU A 74 1.03 4.52 -16.25
N SER A 75 0.21 4.70 -17.30
CA SER A 75 -0.95 5.60 -17.25
C SER A 75 -2.00 5.16 -16.21
N ARG A 76 -2.36 3.87 -16.18
CA ARG A 76 -3.31 3.34 -15.19
C ARG A 76 -2.81 3.50 -13.76
N ASN A 77 -1.50 3.30 -13.53
CA ASN A 77 -0.88 3.53 -12.24
C ASN A 77 -0.91 5.03 -11.87
N ALA A 78 -0.56 5.92 -12.80
CA ALA A 78 -0.57 7.37 -12.58
C ALA A 78 -1.98 7.91 -12.21
N GLU A 79 -3.02 7.31 -12.79
CA GLU A 79 -4.43 7.62 -12.51
C GLU A 79 -5.00 6.91 -11.26
N THR A 80 -4.17 6.14 -10.54
CA THR A 80 -4.60 5.27 -9.42
C THR A 80 -5.82 4.39 -9.76
N ALA A 81 -5.86 3.88 -11.00
CA ALA A 81 -6.94 3.04 -11.47
C ALA A 81 -7.05 1.74 -10.64
N ALA A 82 -8.23 1.10 -10.64
CA ALA A 82 -8.45 -0.13 -9.89
C ALA A 82 -7.59 -1.32 -10.37
N VAL A 83 -7.08 -1.24 -11.60
CA VAL A 83 -6.22 -2.24 -12.25
C VAL A 83 -5.03 -1.51 -12.85
N ILE A 84 -3.82 -1.86 -12.41
CA ILE A 84 -2.60 -1.11 -12.76
C ILE A 84 -1.49 -1.97 -13.37
N TYR A 85 -1.74 -3.25 -13.66
CA TYR A 85 -0.78 -4.11 -14.36
C TYR A 85 -0.80 -3.91 -15.89
N SER A 86 0.32 -4.21 -16.55
CA SER A 86 0.46 -4.26 -18.02
C SER A 86 -0.08 -5.58 -18.58
N ASP A 87 -0.41 -5.65 -19.87
CA ASP A 87 -0.88 -6.89 -20.50
C ASP A 87 0.19 -8.00 -20.54
N GLY A 88 1.47 -7.65 -20.36
CA GLY A 88 2.60 -8.59 -20.27
C GLY A 88 2.86 -9.12 -18.86
N SER A 89 2.21 -8.54 -17.84
CA SER A 89 2.43 -8.91 -16.44
C SER A 89 1.95 -10.33 -16.14
N ARG A 90 2.82 -11.14 -15.52
CA ARG A 90 2.46 -12.50 -15.07
C ARG A 90 1.61 -12.47 -13.80
N ALA A 91 1.84 -11.48 -12.95
CA ALA A 91 1.06 -11.22 -11.75
C ALA A 91 0.12 -10.03 -11.98
N THR A 92 -1.12 -10.11 -11.51
CA THR A 92 -2.02 -8.95 -11.56
C THR A 92 -1.70 -7.98 -10.43
N VAL A 93 -1.88 -6.68 -10.68
CA VAL A 93 -1.71 -5.62 -9.68
C VAL A 93 -2.94 -4.73 -9.64
N ARG A 94 -3.52 -4.56 -8.44
CA ARG A 94 -4.78 -3.84 -8.25
C ARG A 94 -4.67 -2.80 -7.14
N VAL A 95 -5.45 -1.75 -7.28
CA VAL A 95 -5.71 -0.78 -6.21
C VAL A 95 -7.14 -0.98 -5.73
N ILE A 96 -7.32 -1.26 -4.44
CA ILE A 96 -8.65 -1.42 -3.84
C ILE A 96 -8.80 -0.39 -2.73
N ARG A 97 -9.80 0.47 -2.89
CA ARG A 97 -10.15 1.46 -1.89
C ARG A 97 -10.70 0.80 -0.64
N THR A 98 -10.16 1.19 0.49
CA THR A 98 -10.59 0.72 1.80
C THR A 98 -11.66 1.67 2.33
N ASP A 99 -12.75 1.10 2.82
CA ASP A 99 -13.78 1.81 3.57
C ASP A 99 -13.75 1.28 5.00
N GLU A 100 -12.90 1.92 5.81
CA GLU A 100 -12.61 1.50 7.18
C GLU A 100 -13.85 1.67 8.06
N GLU A 101 -14.60 2.75 7.85
CA GLU A 101 -15.83 3.08 8.55
C GLU A 101 -16.91 2.03 8.29
N LEU A 102 -17.10 1.61 7.04
CA LEU A 102 -18.03 0.54 6.68
C LEU A 102 -17.59 -0.81 7.26
N MET A 103 -16.29 -1.11 7.28
CA MET A 103 -15.76 -2.33 7.89
C MET A 103 -16.03 -2.36 9.39
N ILE A 104 -15.81 -1.24 10.09
CA ILE A 104 -16.10 -1.08 11.52
C ILE A 104 -17.60 -1.24 11.77
N ALA A 105 -18.46 -0.54 11.01
CA ALA A 105 -19.91 -0.62 11.17
C ALA A 105 -20.42 -2.06 11.01
N ARG A 106 -19.95 -2.79 9.99
CA ARG A 106 -20.28 -4.20 9.77
C ARG A 106 -19.79 -5.09 10.91
N SER A 107 -18.60 -4.83 11.44
CA SER A 107 -18.02 -5.60 12.56
C SER A 107 -18.78 -5.37 13.87
N VAL A 108 -19.18 -4.13 14.15
CA VAL A 108 -20.01 -3.77 15.31
C VAL A 108 -21.38 -4.44 15.19
N LEU A 109 -22.05 -4.31 14.03
CA LEU A 109 -23.34 -4.94 13.80
C LEU A 109 -23.28 -6.46 13.98
N ARG A 110 -22.26 -7.12 13.41
CA ARG A 110 -22.05 -8.57 13.56
C ARG A 110 -21.85 -8.95 15.03
N THR A 111 -21.14 -8.14 15.80
CA THR A 111 -20.89 -8.39 17.22
C THR A 111 -22.19 -8.26 18.03
N ILE A 112 -22.95 -7.18 17.85
CA ILE A 112 -24.23 -6.95 18.55
C ILE A 112 -25.23 -8.07 18.23
N LEU A 113 -25.33 -8.49 16.97
CA LEU A 113 -26.25 -9.57 16.56
C LEU A 113 -25.86 -10.95 17.09
N ARG A 114 -24.61 -11.13 17.54
CA ARG A 114 -24.10 -12.40 18.09
C ARG A 114 -24.00 -12.40 19.62
N SER A 115 -24.04 -11.23 20.26
CA SER A 115 -24.07 -11.14 21.72
C SER A 115 -25.46 -11.50 22.27
N PRO A 116 -25.52 -12.21 23.42
CA PRO A 116 -26.79 -12.39 24.14
C PRO A 116 -27.35 -11.01 24.54
N PRO A 117 -28.67 -10.88 24.69
CA PRO A 117 -29.28 -9.62 25.08
C PRO A 117 -28.66 -9.13 26.40
N PRO A 118 -28.41 -7.82 26.54
CA PRO A 118 -27.89 -7.29 27.80
C PRO A 118 -28.87 -7.61 28.94
N PRO A 119 -28.37 -7.87 30.16
CA PRO A 119 -29.24 -8.09 31.30
C PRO A 119 -30.17 -6.87 31.50
N PRO A 120 -31.39 -7.09 32.02
CA PRO A 120 -32.33 -6.00 32.25
C PRO A 120 -31.69 -4.95 33.16
N MET A 121 -31.72 -3.69 32.71
CA MET A 121 -31.28 -2.56 33.54
C MET A 121 -32.26 -2.41 34.69
N THR A 122 -31.87 -2.81 35.90
CA THR A 122 -32.65 -2.50 37.11
C THR A 122 -32.57 -1.00 37.36
N PRO A 123 -33.70 -0.29 37.52
CA PRO A 123 -33.65 1.12 37.91
C PRO A 123 -32.89 1.25 39.23
N GLY A 124 -31.95 2.19 39.27
CA GLY A 124 -31.13 2.47 40.45
C GLY A 124 -32.02 2.76 41.67
N LYS A 125 -31.64 2.19 42.82
CA LYS A 125 -32.22 2.55 44.12
C LYS A 125 -31.94 4.02 44.45
#